data_AF-A0A811PDL8-F1
#
_entry.id   AF-A0A811PDL8-F1
#
_cell.length_a   1.000
_cell.length_b   1.000
_cell.length_c   1.000
_cell.angle_alpha   90.00
_cell.angle_beta   90.00
_cell.angle_gamma   90.00
#
_symmetry.space_group_name_H-M   'P 1'
#
loop_
_entity.id
_entity.type
_entity.pdbx_description
1 polymer ?
#
loop_
_entity_poly.entity_id
_entity_poly.type
_entity_poly.pdbx_seq_one_letter_code
_entity_poly.pdbx_strand_id
1 'polypeptide(L)'
;MPRWSSPKDPSLEAALRRNCRWVVNNQIKRLLLRFPSRTAPVRFLQSRFKTLDLMGRAANWLGKYPSCFEVFSADTGGGEQEPHFGFTKRMAALVHEEEAAVAASEPAMADRLARVLMLARGRRLQVSKLAALRGPLGLPDDYLLRLLPPTPISSASQTPTALPTPPQRR
;
A
#
# COMPACT_ATOMS: atom_id res chain seq x y z
N MET A 1 -29.61 13.47 -2.99
CA MET A 1 -28.26 13.92 -3.35
C MET A 1 -27.56 12.78 -4.09
N PRO A 2 -27.41 12.85 -5.42
CA PRO A 2 -26.76 11.79 -6.18
C PRO A 2 -25.26 11.78 -5.87
N ARG A 3 -24.74 10.64 -5.42
CA ARG A 3 -23.30 10.41 -5.25
C ARG A 3 -22.64 10.54 -6.62
N TRP A 4 -21.84 11.59 -6.82
CA TRP A 4 -20.86 11.62 -7.91
C TRP A 4 -19.93 10.42 -7.75
N SER A 5 -20.28 9.34 -8.42
CA SER A 5 -19.41 8.21 -8.66
C SER A 5 -18.74 8.51 -9.99
N SER A 6 -17.41 8.48 -10.02
CA SER A 6 -16.66 8.38 -11.28
C SER A 6 -17.37 7.32 -12.13
N PRO A 7 -17.64 7.55 -13.43
CA PRO A 7 -18.24 6.55 -14.29
C PRO A 7 -17.25 5.37 -14.36
N LYS A 8 -17.42 4.45 -13.41
CA LYS A 8 -16.77 3.15 -13.40
C LYS A 8 -17.34 2.44 -14.60
N ASP A 9 -16.48 2.13 -15.56
CA ASP A 9 -16.88 1.42 -16.76
C ASP A 9 -17.68 0.17 -16.34
N PRO A 10 -18.98 0.08 -16.67
CA PRO A 10 -19.83 -1.01 -16.23
C PRO A 10 -19.37 -2.35 -16.84
N SER A 11 -18.72 -2.32 -18.00
CA SER A 11 -18.12 -3.52 -18.60
C SER A 11 -16.92 -4.01 -17.79
N LEU A 12 -16.07 -3.08 -17.35
CA LEU A 12 -14.93 -3.35 -16.47
C LEU A 12 -15.41 -3.88 -15.11
N GLU A 13 -16.36 -3.21 -14.46
CA GLU A 13 -16.90 -3.65 -13.17
C GLU A 13 -17.60 -5.01 -13.28
N ALA A 14 -18.31 -5.28 -14.37
CA ALA A 14 -18.91 -6.60 -14.61
C ALA A 14 -17.85 -7.68 -14.87
N ALA A 15 -16.76 -7.37 -15.57
CA ALA A 15 -15.63 -8.28 -15.74
C ALA A 15 -14.91 -8.55 -14.42
N LEU A 16 -14.72 -7.52 -13.58
CA LEU A 16 -14.11 -7.63 -12.26
C LEU A 16 -14.98 -8.43 -11.28
N ARG A 17 -16.30 -8.23 -11.30
CA ARG A 17 -17.26 -9.03 -10.50
C ARG A 17 -17.26 -10.50 -10.88
N ARG A 18 -17.11 -10.81 -12.17
CA ARG A 18 -16.92 -12.19 -12.65
C ARG A 18 -15.57 -12.77 -12.21
N ASN A 19 -14.59 -11.92 -11.93
CA ASN A 19 -13.24 -12.30 -11.58
C ASN A 19 -12.87 -11.88 -10.15
N CYS A 20 -13.61 -12.37 -9.16
CA CYS A 20 -13.30 -12.16 -7.73
C CYS A 20 -11.84 -12.52 -7.38
N ARG A 21 -11.24 -13.44 -8.15
CA ARG A 21 -9.84 -13.87 -8.02
C ARG A 21 -8.85 -12.74 -8.32
N TRP A 22 -9.15 -11.88 -9.30
CA TRP A 22 -8.35 -10.69 -9.60
C TRP A 22 -8.36 -9.70 -8.43
N VAL A 23 -9.51 -9.50 -7.79
CA VAL A 23 -9.64 -8.58 -6.65
C VAL A 23 -8.69 -9.00 -5.53
N VAL A 24 -8.70 -10.28 -5.19
CA VAL A 24 -7.83 -10.84 -4.16
C VAL A 24 -6.35 -10.77 -4.57
N ASN A 25 -6.01 -11.13 -5.80
CA ASN A 25 -4.62 -11.04 -6.27
C ASN A 25 -4.11 -9.59 -6.28
N ASN A 26 -4.96 -8.61 -6.57
CA ASN A 26 -4.60 -7.20 -6.43
C ASN A 26 -4.39 -6.77 -4.98
N GLN A 27 -5.17 -7.30 -4.04
CA GLN A 27 -4.94 -7.04 -2.62
C GLN A 27 -3.60 -7.64 -2.16
N ILE A 28 -3.26 -8.85 -2.62
CA ILE A 28 -1.94 -9.46 -2.36
C ILE A 28 -0.82 -8.63 -2.98
N LYS A 29 -0.99 -8.15 -4.21
CA LYS A 29 -0.05 -7.21 -4.86
C LYS A 29 0.17 -5.95 -4.01
N ARG A 30 -0.91 -5.28 -3.59
CA ARG A 30 -0.85 -4.08 -2.74
C ARG A 30 -0.17 -4.35 -1.40
N LEU A 31 -0.36 -5.54 -0.84
CA LEU A 31 0.32 -5.96 0.38
C LEU A 31 1.83 -6.07 0.16
N LEU A 32 2.28 -6.69 -0.94
CA LEU A 32 3.70 -6.78 -1.29
C LEU A 32 4.34 -5.41 -1.56
N LEU A 33 3.61 -4.49 -2.18
CA LEU A 33 4.08 -3.11 -2.45
C LEU A 33 4.42 -2.32 -1.18
N ARG A 34 3.91 -2.74 -0.02
CA ARG A 34 4.24 -2.12 1.27
C ARG A 34 5.59 -2.57 1.83
N PHE A 35 6.19 -3.62 1.29
CA PHE A 35 7.49 -4.12 1.71
C PHE A 35 8.58 -3.55 0.80
N PRO A 36 9.67 -2.98 1.34
CA PRO A 36 10.76 -2.43 0.53
C PRO A 36 11.45 -3.50 -0.32
N SER A 37 11.52 -4.74 0.19
CA SER A 37 12.07 -5.89 -0.53
C SER A 37 11.15 -6.45 -1.61
N ARG A 38 9.91 -5.96 -1.74
CA ARG A 38 8.84 -6.50 -2.60
C ARG A 38 8.60 -8.01 -2.42
N THR A 39 8.92 -8.52 -1.22
CA THR A 39 8.81 -9.93 -0.83
C THR A 39 8.28 -10.02 0.59
N ALA A 40 7.58 -11.10 0.92
CA ALA A 40 7.02 -11.32 2.26
C ALA A 40 7.00 -12.81 2.60
N PRO A 41 7.03 -13.19 3.90
CA PRO A 41 6.94 -14.59 4.29
C PRO A 41 5.53 -15.13 4.05
N VAL A 42 5.42 -16.41 3.65
CA VAL A 42 4.14 -17.05 3.34
C VAL A 42 3.25 -17.12 4.60
N ARG A 43 3.84 -17.24 5.81
CA ARG A 43 3.10 -17.19 7.08
C ARG A 43 2.33 -15.87 7.25
N PHE A 44 2.90 -14.76 6.79
CA PHE A 44 2.25 -13.46 6.89
C PHE A 44 1.02 -13.39 5.98
N LEU A 45 1.14 -13.91 4.75
CA LEU A 45 -0.01 -14.02 3.86
C LEU A 45 -1.08 -14.97 4.44
N GLN A 46 -0.69 -16.09 5.04
CA GLN A 46 -1.60 -17.02 5.69
C GLN A 46 -2.42 -16.36 6.80
N SER A 47 -1.80 -15.50 7.61
CA SER A 47 -2.49 -14.71 8.65
C SER A 47 -3.56 -13.78 8.06
N ARG A 48 -3.34 -13.30 6.83
CA ARG A 48 -4.27 -12.40 6.11
C ARG A 48 -5.35 -13.14 5.32
N PHE A 49 -5.36 -14.47 5.25
CA PHE A 49 -6.38 -15.21 4.49
C PHE A 49 -7.80 -14.93 4.99
N LYS A 50 -8.00 -14.88 6.31
CA LYS A 50 -9.31 -14.54 6.90
C LYS A 50 -9.79 -13.14 6.45
N THR A 51 -8.89 -12.17 6.38
CA THR A 51 -9.21 -10.80 5.93
C THR A 51 -9.45 -10.70 4.42
N LEU A 52 -8.92 -11.65 3.64
CA LEU A 52 -9.11 -11.73 2.18
C LEU A 52 -10.27 -12.65 1.79
N ASP A 53 -11.01 -13.17 2.77
CA ASP A 53 -12.06 -14.19 2.60
C ASP A 53 -11.59 -15.42 1.80
N LEU A 54 -10.31 -15.80 2.02
CA LEU A 54 -9.68 -16.96 1.42
C LEU A 54 -9.66 -18.14 2.39
N MET A 55 -9.90 -19.34 1.85
CA MET A 55 -9.76 -20.59 2.57
C MET A 55 -8.57 -21.41 2.07
N GLY A 56 -7.98 -22.20 2.97
CA GLY A 56 -6.87 -23.12 2.68
C GLY A 56 -5.48 -22.56 2.97
N ARG A 57 -4.48 -23.08 2.26
CA ARG A 57 -3.06 -22.73 2.44
C ARG A 57 -2.60 -21.63 1.48
N ALA A 58 -1.87 -20.66 1.99
CA ALA A 58 -1.30 -19.55 1.24
C ALA A 58 -0.39 -20.01 0.10
N ALA A 59 0.50 -20.96 0.37
CA ALA A 59 1.36 -21.56 -0.67
C ALA A 59 0.53 -22.16 -1.82
N ASN A 60 -0.57 -22.85 -1.52
CA ASN A 60 -1.43 -23.44 -2.55
C ASN A 60 -2.16 -22.37 -3.38
N TRP A 61 -2.51 -21.23 -2.79
CA TRP A 61 -3.09 -20.12 -3.54
C TRP A 61 -2.08 -19.49 -4.49
N LEU A 62 -0.87 -19.24 -4.01
CA LEU A 62 0.23 -18.69 -4.81
C LEU A 62 0.56 -19.62 -5.99
N GLY A 63 0.58 -20.93 -5.75
CA GLY A 63 0.78 -21.94 -6.80
C GLY A 63 -0.29 -21.96 -7.90
N LYS A 64 -1.48 -21.38 -7.66
CA LYS A 64 -2.51 -21.21 -8.72
C LYS A 64 -2.20 -20.08 -9.69
N TYR A 65 -1.27 -19.18 -9.33
CA TYR A 65 -0.93 -18.00 -10.15
C TYR A 65 0.59 -17.84 -10.30
N PRO A 66 1.26 -18.83 -10.92
CA PRO A 66 2.70 -18.78 -11.15
C PRO A 66 3.13 -17.65 -12.09
N SER A 67 2.19 -17.07 -12.85
CA SER A 67 2.46 -15.88 -13.66
C SER A 67 2.62 -14.61 -12.83
N CYS A 68 2.03 -14.56 -11.64
CA CYS A 68 1.99 -13.37 -10.78
C CYS A 68 2.96 -13.47 -9.62
N PHE A 69 3.05 -14.65 -9.00
CA PHE A 69 3.79 -14.86 -7.77
C PHE A 69 4.76 -16.03 -7.88
N GLU A 70 5.91 -15.88 -7.26
CA GLU A 70 6.89 -16.94 -7.05
C GLU A 70 7.06 -17.19 -5.55
N VAL A 71 7.26 -18.44 -5.18
CA VAL A 71 7.54 -18.88 -3.80
C VAL A 71 8.96 -19.40 -3.79
N PHE A 72 9.77 -18.89 -2.87
CA PHE A 72 11.17 -19.26 -2.71
C PHE A 72 11.49 -19.37 -1.23
N SER A 73 12.48 -20.18 -0.92
CA SER A 73 12.96 -20.33 0.44
C SER A 73 14.03 -19.28 0.73
N ALA A 74 13.81 -18.43 1.73
CA ALA A 74 14.81 -17.46 2.16
C ALA A 74 15.58 -18.02 3.37
N ASP A 75 16.91 -18.03 3.29
CA ASP A 75 17.74 -18.36 4.45
C ASP A 75 17.73 -17.18 5.41
N THR A 76 17.06 -17.36 6.55
CA THR A 76 16.94 -16.31 7.57
C THR A 76 18.03 -16.49 8.61
N GLY A 77 19.30 -16.62 8.19
CA GLY A 77 20.51 -16.50 9.03
C GLY A 77 20.56 -17.36 10.31
N GLY A 78 19.69 -18.35 10.43
CA GLY A 78 19.32 -18.98 11.69
C GLY A 78 18.61 -20.31 11.47
N GLY A 79 19.11 -21.13 10.54
CA GLY A 79 18.77 -22.55 10.38
C GLY A 79 17.37 -22.89 9.87
N GLU A 80 16.36 -22.05 10.10
CA GLU A 80 14.99 -22.26 9.63
C GLU A 80 14.79 -21.67 8.24
N GLN A 81 14.62 -22.56 7.27
CA GLN A 81 14.31 -22.22 5.90
C GLN A 81 12.84 -21.80 5.79
N GLU A 82 12.56 -20.49 5.91
CA GLU A 82 11.20 -19.97 5.81
C GLU A 82 10.79 -19.76 4.34
N PRO A 83 9.60 -20.25 3.90
CA PRO A 83 9.08 -19.93 2.58
C PRO A 83 8.63 -18.46 2.51
N HIS A 84 9.20 -17.74 1.57
CA HIS A 84 8.84 -16.39 1.17
C HIS A 84 8.15 -16.41 -0.20
N PHE A 85 7.41 -15.34 -0.49
CA PHE A 85 6.84 -15.11 -1.81
C PHE A 85 7.10 -13.68 -2.27
N GLY A 86 7.16 -13.52 -3.58
CA GLY A 86 7.38 -12.25 -4.25
C GLY A 86 6.69 -12.19 -5.61
N PHE A 87 6.90 -11.11 -6.34
CA PHE A 87 6.47 -10.99 -7.72
C PHE A 87 7.38 -11.79 -8.63
N THR A 88 6.81 -12.46 -9.62
CA THR A 88 7.60 -12.95 -10.74
C THR A 88 8.19 -11.76 -11.52
N LYS A 89 9.27 -11.99 -12.27
CA LYS A 89 9.89 -10.96 -13.14
C LYS A 89 8.87 -10.27 -14.05
N ARG A 90 7.94 -11.03 -14.63
CA ARG A 90 6.87 -10.50 -15.49
C ARG A 90 5.90 -9.62 -14.69
N MET A 91 5.48 -10.05 -13.51
CA MET A 91 4.57 -9.27 -12.67
C MET A 91 5.25 -8.00 -12.15
N ALA A 92 6.54 -8.07 -11.80
CA ALA A 92 7.32 -6.90 -11.39
C ALA A 92 7.41 -5.84 -12.50
N ALA A 93 7.58 -6.25 -13.76
CA ALA A 93 7.55 -5.32 -14.89
C ALA A 93 6.19 -4.63 -15.06
N LEU A 94 5.08 -5.38 -14.93
CA LEU A 94 3.73 -4.80 -14.98
C LEU A 94 3.46 -3.84 -13.83
N VAL A 95 3.92 -4.18 -12.62
CA VAL A 95 3.83 -3.32 -11.45
C VAL A 95 4.62 -2.02 -11.67
N HIS A 96 5.80 -2.09 -12.28
CA HIS A 96 6.60 -0.92 -12.59
C HIS A 96 5.91 -0.02 -13.64
N GLU A 97 5.34 -0.61 -14.68
CA GLU A 97 4.56 0.11 -15.68
C GLU A 97 3.34 0.80 -15.06
N GLU A 98 2.63 0.11 -14.16
CA GLU A 98 1.52 0.70 -13.39
C GLU A 98 1.98 1.87 -12.52
N GLU A 99 3.08 1.72 -11.78
CA GLU A 99 3.67 2.80 -10.97
C GLU A 99 4.05 4.01 -11.84
N ALA A 100 4.65 3.78 -13.01
CA ALA A 100 5.01 4.83 -13.97
C ALA A 100 3.77 5.54 -14.54
N ALA A 101 2.72 4.79 -14.88
CA ALA A 101 1.45 5.36 -15.34
C ALA A 101 0.77 6.21 -14.26
N VAL A 102 0.81 5.77 -13.00
CA VAL A 102 0.31 6.54 -11.87
C VAL A 102 1.11 7.82 -11.71
N ALA A 103 2.44 7.75 -11.75
CA ALA A 103 3.32 8.93 -11.67
C ALA A 103 3.05 9.93 -12.80
N ALA A 104 2.89 9.46 -14.04
CA ALA A 104 2.54 10.30 -15.18
C ALA A 104 1.17 10.99 -15.02
N SER A 105 0.24 10.38 -14.27
CA SER A 105 -1.08 10.95 -14.00
C SER A 105 -1.11 11.96 -12.84
N GLU A 106 -0.02 12.09 -12.07
CA GLU A 106 0.05 12.99 -10.91
C GLU A 106 -0.32 14.45 -11.21
N PRO A 107 0.15 15.08 -12.30
CA PRO A 107 -0.23 16.45 -12.62
C PRO A 107 -1.75 16.60 -12.81
N ALA A 108 -2.38 15.64 -13.48
CA ALA A 108 -3.82 15.64 -13.71
C ALA A 108 -4.61 15.35 -12.41
N MET A 109 -4.06 14.54 -11.49
CA MET A 109 -4.64 14.35 -10.15
C MET A 109 -4.56 15.63 -9.32
N ALA A 110 -3.40 16.30 -9.33
CA ALA A 110 -3.18 17.56 -8.62
C ALA A 110 -4.11 18.67 -9.13
N ASP A 111 -4.30 18.78 -10.45
CA ASP A 111 -5.19 19.78 -11.04
C ASP A 111 -6.67 19.54 -10.65
N ARG A 112 -7.10 18.28 -10.65
CA ARG A 112 -8.44 17.88 -10.15
C ARG A 112 -8.62 18.22 -8.68
N LEU A 113 -7.62 17.94 -7.84
CA LEU A 113 -7.65 18.28 -6.41
C LEU A 113 -7.68 19.80 -6.20
N ALA A 114 -6.88 20.56 -6.94
CA ALA A 114 -6.84 22.02 -6.87
C ALA A 114 -8.21 22.63 -7.19
N ARG A 115 -8.89 22.15 -8.23
CA ARG A 115 -10.25 22.59 -8.58
C ARG A 115 -11.25 22.32 -7.45
N VAL A 116 -11.17 21.15 -6.81
CA VAL A 116 -12.02 20.84 -5.64
C VAL A 116 -11.72 21.78 -4.45
N LEU A 117 -10.45 22.07 -4.19
CA LEU A 117 -10.06 22.99 -3.12
C LEU A 117 -10.50 24.42 -3.42
N MET A 118 -10.48 24.88 -4.67
CA MET A 118 -10.99 26.19 -5.06
C MET A 118 -12.49 26.36 -4.79
N LEU A 119 -13.27 25.28 -4.92
CA LEU A 119 -14.71 25.26 -4.61
C LEU A 119 -15.00 25.16 -3.10
N ALA A 120 -14.04 24.67 -2.32
CA ALA A 120 -14.21 24.50 -0.88
C ALA A 120 -14.05 25.83 -0.13
N ARG A 121 -14.95 26.09 0.84
CA ARG A 121 -14.88 27.30 1.68
C ARG A 121 -13.54 27.37 2.42
N GLY A 122 -12.79 28.44 2.18
CA GLY A 122 -11.46 28.64 2.77
C GLY A 122 -10.36 27.76 2.21
N ARG A 123 -10.55 27.16 1.01
CA ARG A 123 -9.57 26.29 0.33
C ARG A 123 -9.06 25.13 1.17
N ARG A 124 -9.91 24.61 2.06
CA ARG A 124 -9.59 23.53 2.98
C ARG A 124 -10.65 22.44 2.88
N LEU A 125 -10.20 21.19 2.92
CA LEU A 125 -11.06 20.02 2.89
C LEU A 125 -10.71 19.09 4.05
N GLN A 126 -11.73 18.59 4.75
CA GLN A 126 -11.54 17.56 5.76
C GLN A 126 -11.07 16.26 5.11
N VAL A 127 -10.12 15.58 5.76
CA VAL A 127 -9.55 14.31 5.27
C VAL A 127 -10.62 13.23 5.04
N SER A 128 -11.65 13.19 5.91
CA SER A 128 -12.79 12.28 5.76
C SER A 128 -13.57 12.52 4.47
N LYS A 129 -13.73 13.78 4.05
CA LYS A 129 -14.38 14.14 2.77
C LYS A 129 -13.47 13.83 1.58
N LEU A 130 -12.16 14.05 1.73
CA LEU A 130 -11.18 13.70 0.70
C LEU A 130 -11.18 12.19 0.43
N ALA A 131 -11.29 11.35 1.46
CA ALA A 131 -11.39 9.90 1.31
C ALA A 131 -12.61 9.48 0.47
N ALA A 132 -13.75 10.15 0.64
CA ALA A 132 -14.94 9.91 -0.18
C ALA A 132 -14.77 10.34 -1.65
N LEU A 133 -13.89 11.30 -1.92
CA LEU A 133 -13.56 11.82 -3.27
C LEU A 133 -12.37 11.11 -3.92
N ARG A 134 -11.78 10.12 -3.24
CA ARG A 134 -10.57 9.42 -3.70
C ARG A 134 -10.73 8.84 -5.11
N GLY A 135 -11.82 8.10 -5.35
CA GLY A 135 -12.09 7.49 -6.65
C GLY A 135 -12.23 8.51 -7.78
N PRO A 136 -13.12 9.51 -7.66
CA PRO A 136 -13.26 10.59 -8.66
C PRO A 136 -11.99 11.39 -8.93
N LEU A 137 -11.17 11.62 -7.91
CA LEU A 137 -9.91 12.35 -8.05
C LEU A 137 -8.76 11.48 -8.57
N GLY A 138 -8.96 10.16 -8.68
CA GLY A 138 -7.93 9.21 -9.09
C GLY A 138 -6.85 8.96 -8.03
N LEU A 139 -7.08 9.35 -6.78
CA LEU A 139 -6.05 9.34 -5.74
C LEU A 139 -5.61 7.91 -5.38
N PRO A 140 -4.29 7.66 -5.29
CA PRO A 140 -3.76 6.35 -4.93
C PRO A 140 -4.00 6.03 -3.45
N ASP A 141 -3.72 4.80 -2.99
CA ASP A 141 -3.96 4.39 -1.58
C ASP A 141 -3.10 5.20 -0.58
N ASP A 142 -1.92 5.61 -1.01
CA ASP A 142 -0.89 6.35 -0.26
C ASP A 142 -1.02 7.87 -0.41
N TYR A 143 -2.13 8.38 -0.95
CA TYR A 143 -2.33 9.80 -1.23
C TYR A 143 -2.07 10.73 -0.04
N LEU A 144 -2.37 10.30 1.19
CA LEU A 144 -2.09 11.11 2.39
C LEU A 144 -0.59 11.31 2.59
N LEU A 145 0.22 10.29 2.34
CA LEU A 145 1.68 10.40 2.44
C LEU A 145 2.25 11.31 1.36
N ARG A 146 1.63 11.33 0.17
CA ARG A 146 2.05 12.21 -0.94
C ARG A 146 1.64 13.67 -0.76
N LEU A 147 0.51 13.93 -0.11
CA LEU A 147 0.00 15.28 0.12
C LEU A 147 0.62 15.96 1.34
N LEU A 148 1.10 15.18 2.31
CA LEU A 148 1.79 15.73 3.47
C LEU A 148 3.21 16.11 3.07
N PRO A 149 3.71 17.30 3.46
CA PRO A 149 5.11 17.62 3.31
C PRO A 149 5.93 16.57 4.09
N PRO A 150 7.13 16.20 3.60
CA PRO A 150 8.02 15.34 4.37
C PRO A 150 8.30 16.04 5.70
N THR A 151 7.74 15.51 6.78
CA THR A 151 7.99 16.07 8.11
C THR A 151 9.46 15.90 8.39
N PRO A 152 10.25 16.96 8.64
CA PRO A 152 11.58 16.78 9.17
C PRO A 152 11.40 16.08 10.51
N ILE A 153 11.89 14.84 10.61
CA ILE A 153 12.01 14.16 11.89
C ILE A 153 13.05 15.00 12.63
N SER A 154 12.58 15.91 13.47
CA SER A 154 13.43 16.74 14.32
C SER A 154 14.16 15.79 15.25
N SER A 155 15.36 15.38 14.85
CA SER A 155 16.38 14.78 15.70
C SER A 155 16.88 15.87 16.67
N ALA A 156 16.03 16.24 17.61
CA ALA A 156 16.38 17.10 18.72
C ALA A 156 15.91 16.39 20.00
N SER A 157 16.81 16.30 20.97
CA SER A 157 16.67 15.71 22.30
C SER A 157 17.17 14.26 22.48
N GLN A 158 18.45 14.03 22.18
CA GLN A 158 19.29 13.30 23.14
C GLN A 158 20.22 14.30 23.81
N THR A 159 19.75 14.89 24.91
CA THR A 159 20.63 15.49 25.91
C THR A 159 21.07 14.34 26.81
N PRO A 160 22.36 14.02 26.94
CA PRO A 160 22.79 13.06 27.94
C PRO A 160 22.62 13.73 29.31
N THR A 161 21.60 13.30 30.06
CA THR A 161 21.46 13.63 31.49
C THR A 161 22.69 13.10 32.22
N ALA A 162 23.62 14.00 32.52
CA ALA A 162 24.75 13.71 33.40
C ALA A 162 24.21 13.33 34.79
N LEU A 163 24.63 12.16 35.26
CA LEU A 163 24.38 11.62 36.59
C LEU A 163 25.05 12.51 37.65
N PRO A 164 24.35 12.97 38.71
CA PRO A 164 25.02 13.66 39.81
C PRO A 164 25.69 12.65 40.75
N THR A 165 27.00 12.81 40.94
CA THR A 165 27.81 12.09 41.93
C THR A 165 27.30 12.38 43.35
N PRO A 166 27.15 11.38 44.24
CA PRO A 166 26.75 11.63 45.62
C PRO A 166 27.90 12.27 46.43
N PRO A 167 27.59 13.07 47.48
CA PRO A 167 28.59 13.75 48.28
C PRO A 167 29.36 12.77 49.16
N GLN A 168 30.68 12.88 49.16
CA GLN A 168 31.52 12.21 50.16
C GLN A 168 31.20 12.76 51.55
N ARG A 169 30.77 11.88 52.46
CA ARG A 169 30.85 12.11 53.90
C ARG A 169 32.14 11.48 54.42
N ARG A 170 32.79 12.26 55.29
CA ARG A 170 34.00 11.97 56.06
C ARG A 170 33.97 10.63 56.77
#